data_AF-A0A358M4H8-F1
#
_entry.id   AF-A0A358M4H8-F1
#
_cell.length_a   1.000
_cell.length_b   1.000
_cell.length_c   1.000
_cell.angle_alpha   90.00
_cell.angle_beta   90.00
_cell.angle_gamma   90.00
#
_symmetry.space_group_name_H-M   'P 1'
#
loop_
_entity.id
_entity.type
_entity.pdbx_description
1 polymer ?
#
loop_
_entity_poly.entity_id
_entity_poly.type
_entity_poly.pdbx_seq_one_letter_code
_entity_poly.pdbx_strand_id
1 'polypeptide(L)'
;MKKKIMALVLVAALAISAMSMLAVQAAGIEVTVDGAEFTVTVSGETDELDWVGIYKEGEQYGEGEGTVTSLIWWYINDTTKTVNWPEDKAAADTSIGEGGNSAGNRVAELNPNSMLKPGKYYAVVLDNGGYEPVAGIDPFEFEITADSTVDTTVYTEEAPFQMSIDSIGGSAPANAPLGGTEFAVQGDYTFGQDTGISGWVAAENGIEKYQYSTDGETWRDVTSCTISARDDVTAAGMPYESGHSTAGFDITIAGTADMETLYIRAITKDSKVVNFFALTTGSAEDVTAPVLDTEGGNDNNDDNNNNNNNNDNEQNTDTGDASYLAVVVAMAAVLATVVLKKKSARV
;
A
#
# COMPACT_ATOMS: atom_id res chain seq x y z
N MET A 1 -34.14 -19.52 -48.91
CA MET A 1 -34.42 -20.56 -47.90
C MET A 1 -33.41 -20.40 -46.78
N LYS A 2 -33.90 -20.26 -45.55
CA LYS A 2 -33.15 -20.10 -44.28
C LYS A 2 -32.41 -21.39 -43.91
N LYS A 3 -31.22 -21.26 -43.31
CA LYS A 3 -30.51 -22.17 -42.37
C LYS A 3 -29.22 -21.43 -41.97
N LYS A 4 -29.16 -20.57 -40.93
CA LYS A 4 -28.99 -20.83 -39.48
C LYS A 4 -28.03 -21.99 -39.16
N ILE A 5 -27.19 -21.75 -38.14
CA ILE A 5 -26.26 -22.64 -37.39
C ILE A 5 -24.81 -22.52 -37.93
N MET A 6 -23.76 -22.21 -37.16
CA MET A 6 -23.52 -22.28 -35.72
C MET A 6 -22.43 -21.26 -35.32
N ALA A 7 -22.58 -20.66 -34.14
CA ALA A 7 -21.54 -19.89 -33.47
C ALA A 7 -20.35 -20.80 -33.12
N LEU A 8 -19.13 -20.36 -33.46
CA LEU A 8 -17.90 -20.98 -32.99
C LEU A 8 -17.40 -20.18 -31.79
N VAL A 9 -17.51 -20.86 -30.65
CA VAL A 9 -16.89 -20.64 -29.34
C VAL A 9 -15.50 -20.00 -29.47
N LEU A 10 -15.35 -18.79 -28.93
CA LEU A 10 -14.06 -18.26 -28.49
C LEU A 10 -14.12 -18.16 -26.96
N VAL A 11 -13.74 -19.27 -26.32
CA VAL A 11 -13.37 -19.33 -24.90
C VAL A 11 -11.89 -19.04 -24.86
N ALA A 12 -11.51 -17.88 -24.33
CA ALA A 12 -10.14 -17.61 -23.89
C ALA A 12 -10.16 -16.50 -22.82
N ALA A 13 -9.93 -16.96 -21.58
CA ALA A 13 -9.33 -16.23 -20.46
C ALA A 13 -10.07 -14.99 -19.90
N LEU A 14 -11.18 -15.21 -19.21
CA LEU A 14 -11.38 -14.55 -17.92
C LEU A 14 -10.81 -15.51 -16.86
N ALA A 15 -9.53 -15.37 -16.53
CA ALA A 15 -9.02 -15.93 -15.30
C ALA A 15 -9.39 -14.97 -14.17
N ILE A 16 -10.68 -14.97 -13.80
CA ILE A 16 -11.00 -14.69 -12.41
C ILE A 16 -10.38 -15.88 -11.69
N SER A 17 -9.34 -15.62 -10.90
CA SER A 17 -8.79 -16.58 -9.97
C SER A 17 -9.92 -17.03 -9.06
N ALA A 18 -10.59 -18.12 -9.45
CA ALA A 18 -11.33 -18.95 -8.53
C ALA A 18 -10.28 -19.58 -7.61
N MET A 19 -9.77 -18.81 -6.64
CA MET A 19 -9.25 -19.38 -5.43
C MET A 19 -10.40 -20.20 -4.87
N SER A 20 -10.22 -21.51 -4.91
CA SER A 20 -10.92 -22.54 -4.16
C SER A 20 -12.00 -22.01 -3.19
N MET A 21 -13.21 -21.71 -3.70
CA MET A 21 -14.40 -21.56 -2.85
C MET A 21 -14.80 -22.95 -2.36
N LEU A 22 -14.17 -23.40 -1.28
CA LEU A 22 -14.78 -24.34 -0.36
C LEU A 22 -15.64 -23.51 0.59
N ALA A 23 -16.82 -23.07 0.12
CA ALA A 23 -17.87 -22.62 1.02
C ALA A 23 -18.33 -23.84 1.83
N VAL A 24 -17.72 -24.07 2.98
CA VAL A 24 -18.22 -25.03 3.97
C VAL A 24 -19.40 -24.34 4.64
N GLN A 25 -20.59 -24.49 4.06
CA GLN A 25 -21.81 -23.89 4.57
C GLN A 25 -22.08 -24.39 6.00
N ALA A 26 -21.76 -23.56 7.01
CA ALA A 26 -22.27 -23.76 8.37
C ALA A 26 -23.74 -23.35 8.40
N ALA A 27 -24.55 -23.95 9.27
CA ALA A 27 -25.94 -23.54 9.40
C ALA A 27 -25.97 -22.08 9.90
N GLY A 28 -26.63 -21.19 9.16
CA GLY A 28 -26.97 -19.85 9.61
C GLY A 28 -25.88 -18.76 9.54
N ILE A 29 -24.63 -19.09 9.22
CA ILE A 29 -23.58 -18.09 8.97
C ILE A 29 -22.63 -18.58 7.88
N GLU A 30 -22.18 -17.67 7.02
CA GLU A 30 -21.23 -17.92 5.94
C GLU A 30 -20.15 -16.84 5.94
N VAL A 31 -18.89 -17.24 5.78
CA VAL A 31 -17.77 -16.31 5.60
C VAL A 31 -17.07 -16.60 4.27
N THR A 32 -16.95 -15.60 3.41
CA THR A 32 -16.13 -15.65 2.20
C THR A 32 -14.89 -14.79 2.38
N VAL A 33 -13.72 -15.27 1.95
CA VAL A 33 -12.44 -14.57 2.10
C VAL A 33 -11.84 -14.29 0.73
N ASP A 34 -11.32 -13.07 0.54
CA ASP A 34 -10.49 -12.67 -0.61
C ASP A 34 -9.23 -11.96 -0.12
N GLY A 35 -8.10 -12.66 -0.12
CA GLY A 35 -6.86 -12.16 0.47
C GLY A 35 -7.01 -11.83 1.96
N ALA A 36 -6.96 -10.55 2.30
CA ALA A 36 -7.15 -10.05 3.67
C ALA A 36 -8.56 -9.51 3.94
N GLU A 37 -9.39 -9.39 2.91
CA GLU A 37 -10.80 -8.99 2.99
C GLU A 37 -11.68 -10.22 3.25
N PHE A 38 -12.80 -9.99 3.92
CA PHE A 38 -13.78 -11.04 4.15
C PHE A 38 -15.20 -10.49 4.18
N THR A 39 -16.17 -11.31 3.80
CA THR A 39 -17.59 -11.01 3.90
C THR A 39 -18.23 -12.01 4.84
N VAL A 40 -18.96 -11.53 5.83
CA VAL A 40 -19.80 -12.36 6.69
C VAL A 40 -21.26 -12.17 6.30
N THR A 41 -21.97 -13.27 6.07
CA THR A 41 -23.41 -13.29 5.83
C THR A 41 -24.09 -14.15 6.87
N VAL A 42 -25.01 -13.56 7.64
CA VAL A 42 -25.86 -14.27 8.59
C VAL A 42 -27.18 -14.62 7.90
N SER A 43 -27.58 -15.88 8.00
CA SER A 43 -28.84 -16.41 7.49
C SER A 43 -29.62 -17.08 8.63
N GLY A 44 -30.95 -17.05 8.55
CA GLY A 44 -31.81 -17.56 9.63
C GLY A 44 -32.47 -16.47 10.46
N GLU A 45 -33.16 -16.91 11.52
CA GLU A 45 -33.87 -16.04 12.45
C GLU A 45 -32.87 -15.50 13.49
N THR A 46 -32.80 -14.18 13.60
CA THR A 46 -31.99 -13.44 14.58
C THR A 46 -32.90 -12.44 15.27
N ASP A 47 -32.68 -12.22 16.55
CA ASP A 47 -33.40 -11.23 17.34
C ASP A 47 -32.73 -9.84 17.29
N GLU A 48 -33.44 -8.83 17.77
CA GLU A 48 -32.90 -7.48 17.92
C GLU A 48 -31.73 -7.53 18.91
N LEU A 49 -30.56 -7.03 18.47
CA LEU A 49 -29.29 -7.01 19.22
C LEU A 49 -28.55 -8.36 19.35
N ASP A 50 -28.93 -9.39 18.58
CA ASP A 50 -27.97 -10.47 18.31
C ASP A 50 -26.74 -9.88 17.60
N TRP A 51 -25.58 -10.50 17.78
CA TRP A 51 -24.33 -9.92 17.31
C TRP A 51 -23.37 -10.96 16.76
N VAL A 52 -22.53 -10.53 15.81
CA VAL A 52 -21.44 -11.35 15.28
C VAL A 52 -20.16 -10.97 16.02
N GLY A 53 -19.39 -11.97 16.46
CA GLY A 53 -18.04 -11.80 16.97
C GLY A 53 -17.01 -12.61 16.17
N ILE A 54 -15.86 -11.98 15.90
CA ILE A 54 -14.71 -12.61 15.25
C ILE A 54 -13.60 -12.86 16.27
N TYR A 55 -13.06 -14.07 16.28
CA TYR A 55 -12.02 -14.54 17.22
C TYR A 55 -10.96 -15.38 16.48
N LYS A 56 -9.77 -15.55 17.07
CA LYS A 56 -8.74 -16.46 16.54
C LYS A 56 -9.10 -17.91 16.85
N GLU A 57 -8.65 -18.83 16.00
CA GLU A 57 -8.78 -20.27 16.25
C GLU A 57 -8.23 -20.63 17.65
N GLY A 58 -9.05 -21.34 18.44
CA GLY A 58 -8.70 -21.79 19.79
C GLY A 58 -8.96 -20.78 20.91
N GLU A 59 -9.29 -19.52 20.60
CA GLU A 59 -9.78 -18.57 21.61
C GLU A 59 -11.17 -18.97 22.12
N GLN A 60 -11.53 -18.47 23.30
CA GLN A 60 -12.83 -18.71 23.92
C GLN A 60 -13.53 -17.36 24.11
N TYR A 61 -14.74 -17.21 23.58
CA TYR A 61 -15.62 -16.09 23.89
C TYR A 61 -16.38 -16.37 25.20
N GLY A 62 -16.89 -15.34 25.87
CA GLY A 62 -17.65 -15.50 27.10
C GLY A 62 -17.30 -14.53 28.21
N GLU A 63 -17.99 -14.68 29.33
CA GLU A 63 -17.63 -14.06 30.60
C GLU A 63 -16.84 -15.05 31.46
N GLY A 64 -15.70 -14.63 32.02
CA GLY A 64 -14.98 -15.40 33.03
C GLY A 64 -13.47 -15.52 32.79
N GLU A 65 -12.81 -16.32 33.63
CA GLU A 65 -11.38 -16.58 33.47
C GLU A 65 -11.10 -17.42 32.23
N GLY A 66 -10.22 -16.93 31.36
CA GLY A 66 -9.79 -17.61 30.14
C GLY A 66 -10.58 -17.27 28.89
N THR A 67 -11.58 -16.38 28.98
CA THR A 67 -12.26 -15.82 27.80
C THR A 67 -11.57 -14.55 27.33
N VAL A 68 -11.74 -14.21 26.06
CA VAL A 68 -11.20 -13.01 25.43
C VAL A 68 -12.31 -12.21 24.76
N THR A 69 -12.09 -10.92 24.60
CA THR A 69 -12.98 -10.08 23.81
C THR A 69 -12.74 -10.29 22.31
N SER A 70 -13.73 -9.94 21.49
CA SER A 70 -13.65 -10.09 20.04
C SER A 70 -12.53 -9.24 19.42
N LEU A 71 -12.04 -9.67 18.26
CA LEU A 71 -11.19 -8.83 17.40
C LEU A 71 -12.04 -7.76 16.70
N ILE A 72 -13.18 -8.19 16.17
CA ILE A 72 -14.17 -7.39 15.45
C ILE A 72 -15.55 -7.92 15.88
N TRP A 73 -16.51 -7.03 16.11
CA TRP A 73 -17.90 -7.40 16.36
C TRP A 73 -18.86 -6.34 15.85
N TRP A 74 -20.13 -6.70 15.65
CA TRP A 74 -21.22 -5.78 15.34
C TRP A 74 -22.59 -6.37 15.69
N TYR A 75 -23.59 -5.51 15.88
CA TYR A 75 -24.98 -5.96 16.03
C TYR A 75 -25.60 -6.27 14.68
N ILE A 76 -26.38 -7.33 14.62
CA ILE A 76 -27.12 -7.77 13.44
C ILE A 76 -28.41 -6.97 13.32
N ASN A 77 -28.58 -6.32 12.18
CA ASN A 77 -29.79 -5.62 11.77
C ASN A 77 -29.96 -5.71 10.24
N ASP A 78 -31.01 -5.11 9.69
CA ASP A 78 -31.31 -5.15 8.25
C ASP A 78 -30.15 -4.70 7.34
N THR A 79 -29.25 -3.85 7.83
CA THR A 79 -28.08 -3.34 7.09
C THR A 79 -26.79 -4.11 7.36
N THR A 80 -26.70 -4.89 8.44
CA THR A 80 -25.48 -5.57 8.89
C THR A 80 -25.62 -7.10 8.93
N LYS A 81 -26.70 -7.65 8.36
CA LYS A 81 -26.83 -9.09 8.08
C LYS A 81 -25.79 -9.60 7.10
N THR A 82 -25.30 -8.73 6.22
CA THR A 82 -24.14 -8.96 5.37
C THR A 82 -23.16 -7.81 5.60
N VAL A 83 -21.92 -8.12 5.93
CA VAL A 83 -20.85 -7.13 6.15
C VAL A 83 -19.63 -7.54 5.34
N ASN A 84 -19.24 -6.71 4.39
CA ASN A 84 -17.96 -6.79 3.67
C ASN A 84 -16.93 -5.98 4.45
N TRP A 85 -15.86 -6.61 4.94
CA TRP A 85 -14.87 -5.93 5.75
C TRP A 85 -13.59 -5.64 4.94
N PRO A 86 -13.07 -4.39 4.93
CA PRO A 86 -13.48 -3.25 5.76
C PRO A 86 -14.51 -2.28 5.14
N GLU A 87 -15.00 -2.52 3.92
CA GLU A 87 -15.90 -1.58 3.20
C GLU A 87 -17.13 -1.14 4.03
N ASP A 88 -17.79 -2.10 4.70
CA ASP A 88 -18.98 -1.89 5.52
C ASP A 88 -18.65 -1.58 6.99
N LYS A 89 -17.37 -1.31 7.33
CA LYS A 89 -16.95 -1.02 8.71
C LYS A 89 -17.75 0.12 9.32
N ALA A 90 -18.07 1.17 8.56
CA ALA A 90 -18.85 2.30 9.07
C ALA A 90 -20.28 1.90 9.48
N ALA A 91 -20.92 0.98 8.75
CA ALA A 91 -22.24 0.46 9.08
C ALA A 91 -22.16 -0.46 10.31
N ALA A 92 -21.15 -1.33 10.36
CA ALA A 92 -20.86 -2.17 11.52
C ALA A 92 -20.63 -1.32 12.79
N ASP A 93 -19.77 -0.30 12.72
CA ASP A 93 -19.50 0.64 13.81
C ASP A 93 -20.77 1.39 14.26
N THR A 94 -21.61 1.81 13.30
CA THR A 94 -22.87 2.51 13.60
C THR A 94 -23.83 1.61 14.38
N SER A 95 -23.86 0.31 14.07
CA SER A 95 -24.72 -0.64 14.79
C SER A 95 -24.39 -0.71 16.29
N ILE A 96 -23.12 -0.54 16.63
CA ILE A 96 -22.56 -0.63 17.99
C ILE A 96 -22.82 0.66 18.79
N GLY A 97 -22.91 1.80 18.10
CA GLY A 97 -23.06 3.13 18.71
C GLY A 97 -21.76 3.70 19.29
N GLU A 98 -21.79 4.97 19.69
CA GLU A 98 -20.60 5.77 20.08
C GLU A 98 -19.80 5.20 21.28
N GLY A 99 -20.40 4.31 22.09
CA GLY A 99 -19.78 3.75 23.29
C GLY A 99 -19.28 2.30 23.19
N GLY A 100 -19.61 1.55 22.14
CA GLY A 100 -19.30 0.12 22.10
C GLY A 100 -17.98 -0.24 21.40
N ASN A 101 -17.46 0.63 20.54
CA ASN A 101 -16.16 0.40 19.86
C ASN A 101 -14.96 0.57 20.79
N SER A 102 -15.04 1.46 21.77
CA SER A 102 -13.98 1.76 22.75
C SER A 102 -13.93 0.79 23.93
N ALA A 103 -14.89 -0.15 24.05
CA ALA A 103 -15.05 -1.00 25.23
C ALA A 103 -14.83 -2.50 25.00
N GLY A 104 -14.55 -2.97 23.77
CA GLY A 104 -14.58 -4.42 23.51
C GLY A 104 -13.66 -4.98 22.42
N ASN A 105 -13.26 -4.22 21.39
CA ASN A 105 -12.45 -4.80 20.32
C ASN A 105 -10.95 -4.78 20.62
N ARG A 106 -10.26 -5.89 20.32
CA ARG A 106 -8.79 -5.98 20.36
C ARG A 106 -8.16 -5.35 19.12
N VAL A 107 -8.46 -4.06 18.90
CA VAL A 107 -8.04 -3.30 17.70
C VAL A 107 -6.52 -3.25 17.53
N ALA A 108 -5.75 -3.29 18.62
CA ALA A 108 -4.29 -3.33 18.59
C ALA A 108 -3.72 -4.61 17.93
N GLU A 109 -4.52 -5.66 17.81
CA GLU A 109 -4.12 -6.90 17.17
C GLU A 109 -4.40 -6.91 15.65
N LEU A 110 -5.10 -5.89 15.14
CA LEU A 110 -5.40 -5.71 13.71
C LEU A 110 -4.23 -5.03 12.97
N ASN A 111 -4.29 -5.02 11.63
CA ASN A 111 -3.44 -4.17 10.79
C ASN A 111 -3.91 -2.70 10.85
N PRO A 112 -3.08 -1.71 10.46
CA PRO A 112 -3.42 -0.28 10.51
C PRO A 112 -4.78 0.09 9.88
N ASN A 113 -5.22 -0.67 8.86
CA ASN A 113 -6.52 -0.50 8.20
C ASN A 113 -7.68 -1.27 8.87
N SER A 114 -7.55 -1.64 10.15
CA SER A 114 -8.50 -2.50 10.89
C SER A 114 -8.73 -3.88 10.27
N MET A 115 -7.82 -4.35 9.42
CA MET A 115 -7.92 -5.67 8.79
C MET A 115 -7.34 -6.75 9.69
N LEU A 116 -7.82 -7.98 9.53
CA LEU A 116 -7.23 -9.14 10.19
C LEU A 116 -5.82 -9.39 9.66
N LYS A 117 -4.93 -9.83 10.54
CA LYS A 117 -3.61 -10.36 10.16
C LYS A 117 -3.77 -11.74 9.52
N PRO A 118 -2.77 -12.25 8.79
CA PRO A 118 -2.77 -13.64 8.37
C PRO A 118 -2.91 -14.59 9.56
N GLY A 119 -3.81 -15.56 9.47
CA GLY A 119 -4.12 -16.46 10.56
C GLY A 119 -5.46 -17.17 10.39
N LYS A 120 -5.77 -18.04 11.34
CA LYS A 120 -7.04 -18.78 11.41
C LYS A 120 -7.97 -18.16 12.42
N TYR A 121 -9.24 -18.09 12.06
CA TYR A 121 -10.27 -17.38 12.78
C TYR A 121 -11.57 -18.17 12.78
N TYR A 122 -12.49 -17.77 13.64
CA TYR A 122 -13.89 -18.19 13.53
C TYR A 122 -14.82 -17.01 13.78
N ALA A 123 -15.95 -17.03 13.08
CA ALA A 123 -17.09 -16.14 13.28
C ALA A 123 -18.17 -16.89 14.07
N VAL A 124 -18.79 -16.22 15.03
CA VAL A 124 -19.89 -16.77 15.84
C VAL A 124 -21.00 -15.75 15.96
N VAL A 125 -22.25 -16.22 15.95
CA VAL A 125 -23.44 -15.40 16.24
C VAL A 125 -23.86 -15.66 17.69
N LEU A 126 -23.94 -14.58 18.46
CA LEU A 126 -24.19 -14.58 19.89
C LEU A 126 -25.48 -13.81 20.18
N ASP A 127 -26.18 -14.25 21.22
CA ASP A 127 -27.49 -13.74 21.59
C ASP A 127 -27.46 -12.34 22.21
N ASN A 128 -28.59 -11.66 22.12
CA ASN A 128 -28.80 -10.37 22.76
C ASN A 128 -28.58 -10.44 24.28
N GLY A 129 -27.55 -9.73 24.75
CA GLY A 129 -27.27 -9.56 26.17
C GLY A 129 -26.40 -10.64 26.79
N GLY A 130 -25.78 -11.49 25.98
CA GLY A 130 -24.91 -12.57 26.44
C GLY A 130 -23.82 -12.96 25.46
N TYR A 131 -23.14 -14.04 25.83
CA TYR A 131 -22.17 -14.77 25.01
C TYR A 131 -22.69 -16.18 24.71
N GLU A 132 -24.01 -16.38 24.72
CA GLU A 132 -24.59 -17.67 24.38
C GLU A 132 -24.78 -17.75 22.85
N PRO A 133 -24.35 -18.83 22.20
CA PRO A 133 -24.55 -19.00 20.76
C PRO A 133 -26.03 -19.05 20.38
N VAL A 134 -26.38 -18.34 19.31
CA VAL A 134 -27.74 -18.39 18.76
C VAL A 134 -28.04 -19.79 18.26
N ALA A 135 -29.14 -20.37 18.75
CA ALA A 135 -29.50 -21.74 18.45
C ALA A 135 -29.73 -21.98 16.95
N GLY A 136 -29.05 -22.98 16.40
CA GLY A 136 -29.14 -23.32 14.97
C GLY A 136 -28.21 -22.50 14.07
N ILE A 137 -27.36 -21.65 14.66
CA ILE A 137 -26.24 -21.00 13.97
C ILE A 137 -24.94 -21.57 14.50
N ASP A 138 -24.22 -22.32 13.66
CA ASP A 138 -22.94 -22.93 14.03
C ASP A 138 -21.79 -21.95 13.75
N PRO A 139 -20.75 -21.87 14.61
CA PRO A 139 -19.56 -21.08 14.30
C PRO A 139 -18.94 -21.47 12.97
N PHE A 140 -18.40 -20.49 12.25
CA PHE A 140 -17.77 -20.68 10.96
C PHE A 140 -16.27 -20.42 11.05
N GLU A 141 -15.45 -21.44 10.81
CA GLU A 141 -14.00 -21.32 10.76
C GLU A 141 -13.54 -20.82 9.39
N PHE A 142 -12.60 -19.87 9.36
CA PHE A 142 -12.02 -19.32 8.13
C PHE A 142 -10.55 -18.97 8.34
N GLU A 143 -9.82 -18.80 7.24
CA GLU A 143 -8.39 -18.47 7.26
C GLU A 143 -8.13 -17.24 6.40
N ILE A 144 -7.44 -16.26 6.98
CA ILE A 144 -6.84 -15.15 6.25
C ILE A 144 -5.43 -15.57 5.87
N THR A 145 -5.16 -15.71 4.58
CA THR A 145 -3.83 -16.06 4.09
C THR A 145 -2.98 -14.80 3.93
N ALA A 146 -1.67 -14.92 4.14
CA ALA A 146 -0.76 -13.84 3.79
C ALA A 146 -0.86 -13.54 2.30
N ASP A 147 -0.98 -12.26 1.94
CA ASP A 147 -0.81 -11.83 0.56
C ASP A 147 0.64 -12.09 0.17
N SER A 148 0.89 -13.24 -0.48
CA SER A 148 2.22 -13.66 -0.90
C SER A 148 2.87 -12.71 -1.91
N THR A 149 2.14 -11.72 -2.41
CA THR A 149 2.68 -10.68 -3.29
C THR A 149 3.32 -9.52 -2.52
N VAL A 150 3.05 -9.40 -1.22
CA VAL A 150 3.64 -8.37 -0.34
C VAL A 150 5.06 -8.76 0.07
N ASP A 151 6.01 -7.84 -0.10
CA ASP A 151 7.36 -7.97 0.45
C ASP A 151 7.35 -7.56 1.92
N THR A 152 7.76 -8.48 2.78
CA THR A 152 7.84 -8.29 4.24
C THR A 152 9.26 -7.95 4.71
N THR A 153 10.20 -7.79 3.78
CA THR A 153 11.58 -7.38 4.08
C THR A 153 11.59 -5.95 4.62
N VAL A 154 12.17 -5.76 5.79
CA VAL A 154 12.37 -4.44 6.40
C VAL A 154 13.64 -3.82 5.82
N TYR A 155 13.50 -2.62 5.23
CA TYR A 155 14.61 -1.84 4.70
C TYR A 155 14.79 -0.58 5.55
N THR A 156 15.98 -0.41 6.11
CA THR A 156 16.27 0.64 7.11
C THR A 156 17.14 1.77 6.57
N GLU A 157 17.63 1.67 5.33
CA GLU A 157 18.54 2.64 4.72
C GLU A 157 18.05 3.08 3.34
N GLU A 158 18.12 4.39 3.09
CA GLU A 158 17.92 4.96 1.75
C GLU A 158 19.27 5.09 1.02
N ALA A 159 19.24 4.89 -0.31
CA ALA A 159 20.37 5.16 -1.18
C ALA A 159 20.17 6.49 -1.93
N PRO A 160 21.21 7.33 -2.04
CA PRO A 160 21.17 8.46 -2.94
C PRO A 160 21.02 7.97 -4.37
N PHE A 161 20.26 8.70 -5.17
CA PHE A 161 19.93 8.30 -6.52
C PHE A 161 19.93 9.46 -7.50
N GLN A 162 19.95 9.11 -8.77
CA GLN A 162 19.53 9.98 -9.85
C GLN A 162 18.57 9.20 -10.75
N MET A 163 17.57 9.86 -11.31
CA MET A 163 16.60 9.21 -12.17
C MET A 163 16.09 10.11 -13.29
N SER A 164 15.42 9.47 -14.26
CA SER A 164 14.58 10.12 -15.26
C SER A 164 13.44 9.18 -15.62
N ILE A 165 12.24 9.74 -15.76
CA ILE A 165 11.08 9.07 -16.34
C ILE A 165 11.00 9.43 -17.81
N ASP A 166 11.11 8.41 -18.66
CA ASP A 166 11.07 8.56 -20.11
C ASP A 166 9.61 8.46 -20.63
N SER A 167 8.79 7.58 -20.04
CA SER A 167 7.37 7.46 -20.39
C SER A 167 6.47 6.96 -19.27
N ILE A 168 5.19 7.34 -19.33
CA ILE A 168 4.09 6.89 -18.48
C ILE A 168 2.90 6.57 -19.39
N GLY A 169 2.31 5.38 -19.27
CA GLY A 169 1.22 4.92 -20.13
C GLY A 169 1.58 4.90 -21.63
N GLY A 170 2.87 4.75 -21.96
CA GLY A 170 3.38 4.78 -23.33
C GLY A 170 3.53 6.19 -23.94
N SER A 171 3.34 7.25 -23.16
CA SER A 171 3.53 8.64 -23.58
C SER A 171 4.59 9.35 -22.72
N ALA A 172 5.22 10.40 -23.26
CA ALA A 172 6.11 11.24 -22.46
C ALA A 172 5.32 11.91 -21.31
N PRO A 173 5.92 12.12 -20.12
CA PRO A 173 5.24 12.76 -19.01
C PRO A 173 4.80 14.20 -19.36
N ALA A 174 3.65 14.62 -18.83
CA ALA A 174 3.07 15.93 -19.13
C ALA A 174 3.99 17.10 -18.71
N ASN A 175 4.81 16.88 -17.68
CA ASN A 175 5.78 17.83 -17.14
C ASN A 175 7.24 17.39 -17.38
N ALA A 176 7.52 16.74 -18.52
CA ALA A 176 8.85 16.25 -18.85
C ALA A 176 9.94 17.36 -18.88
N PRO A 177 11.17 17.08 -18.41
CA PRO A 177 11.59 15.82 -17.80
C PRO A 177 11.23 15.74 -16.31
N LEU A 178 10.56 14.65 -15.91
CA LEU A 178 10.49 14.24 -14.50
C LEU A 178 11.76 13.46 -14.21
N GLY A 179 12.72 14.09 -13.55
CA GLY A 179 14.02 13.51 -13.27
C GLY A 179 14.87 14.40 -12.38
N GLY A 180 15.89 13.83 -11.77
CA GLY A 180 16.70 14.51 -10.78
C GLY A 180 17.17 13.57 -9.69
N THR A 181 17.50 14.15 -8.54
CA THR A 181 17.97 13.45 -7.33
C THR A 181 16.92 13.45 -6.22
N GLU A 182 15.70 13.85 -6.54
CA GLU A 182 14.58 14.00 -5.61
C GLU A 182 13.42 13.10 -6.03
N PHE A 183 12.56 12.77 -5.06
CA PHE A 183 11.31 12.07 -5.30
C PHE A 183 10.41 12.93 -6.19
N ALA A 184 9.96 12.38 -7.33
CA ALA A 184 9.13 13.08 -8.27
C ALA A 184 7.68 12.56 -8.25
N VAL A 185 6.74 13.46 -8.45
CA VAL A 185 5.31 13.13 -8.49
C VAL A 185 4.69 13.66 -9.79
N GLN A 186 3.92 12.82 -10.47
CA GLN A 186 3.00 13.25 -11.53
C GLN A 186 1.57 13.24 -10.97
N GLY A 187 1.02 14.43 -10.75
CA GLY A 187 -0.39 14.63 -10.40
C GLY A 187 -1.30 14.68 -11.61
N ASP A 188 -2.60 14.80 -11.34
CA ASP A 188 -3.69 14.82 -12.31
C ASP A 188 -3.63 13.64 -13.31
N TYR A 189 -3.09 12.50 -12.88
CA TYR A 189 -2.93 11.33 -13.72
C TYR A 189 -4.23 10.52 -13.78
N THR A 190 -4.56 9.99 -14.95
CA THR A 190 -5.72 9.08 -15.11
C THR A 190 -5.21 7.67 -15.31
N PHE A 191 -5.49 6.79 -14.36
CA PHE A 191 -5.08 5.39 -14.44
C PHE A 191 -5.88 4.61 -15.49
N GLY A 192 -5.19 3.73 -16.19
CA GLY A 192 -5.78 2.68 -17.02
C GLY A 192 -5.92 1.38 -16.25
N GLN A 193 -6.39 0.33 -16.94
CA GLN A 193 -6.40 -1.03 -16.39
C GLN A 193 -5.00 -1.47 -15.94
N ASP A 194 -3.99 -1.17 -16.75
CA ASP A 194 -2.58 -1.36 -16.41
C ASP A 194 -1.83 -0.04 -16.63
N THR A 195 -0.77 0.17 -15.85
CA THR A 195 0.09 1.34 -15.96
C THR A 195 1.52 0.93 -16.27
N GLY A 196 1.97 1.30 -17.48
CA GLY A 196 3.35 1.11 -17.92
C GLY A 196 4.21 2.34 -17.65
N ILE A 197 5.42 2.15 -17.12
CA ILE A 197 6.35 3.24 -16.82
C ILE A 197 7.74 2.81 -17.26
N SER A 198 8.47 3.72 -17.91
CA SER A 198 9.85 3.47 -18.30
C SER A 198 10.74 4.66 -18.03
N GLY A 199 12.02 4.37 -17.85
CA GLY A 199 13.01 5.38 -17.50
C GLY A 199 14.33 4.75 -17.12
N TRP A 200 15.09 5.46 -16.29
CA TRP A 200 16.28 4.90 -15.67
C TRP A 200 16.45 5.41 -14.24
N VAL A 201 17.05 4.57 -13.40
CA VAL A 201 17.50 4.91 -12.05
C VAL A 201 18.97 4.54 -11.92
N ALA A 202 19.75 5.43 -11.34
CA ALA A 202 21.14 5.22 -10.96
C ALA A 202 21.24 5.33 -9.44
N ALA A 203 21.79 4.29 -8.81
CA ALA A 203 22.11 4.25 -7.39
C ALA A 203 23.43 3.50 -7.20
N GLU A 204 24.05 3.65 -6.03
CA GLU A 204 25.22 2.83 -5.67
C GLU A 204 24.85 1.34 -5.65
N ASN A 205 25.80 0.46 -6.01
CA ASN A 205 25.62 -1.00 -6.09
C ASN A 205 24.59 -1.52 -7.12
N GLY A 206 23.84 -0.62 -7.76
CA GLY A 206 22.88 -0.94 -8.82
C GLY A 206 21.56 -1.47 -8.30
N ILE A 207 20.57 -1.48 -9.19
CA ILE A 207 19.21 -1.91 -8.86
C ILE A 207 19.10 -3.43 -8.99
N GLU A 208 18.48 -4.05 -7.98
CA GLU A 208 18.10 -5.46 -7.95
C GLU A 208 16.67 -5.66 -8.44
N LYS A 209 15.72 -4.90 -7.89
CA LYS A 209 14.29 -5.01 -8.18
C LYS A 209 13.55 -3.69 -8.04
N TYR A 210 12.32 -3.66 -8.55
CA TYR A 210 11.38 -2.55 -8.39
C TYR A 210 10.17 -3.02 -7.60
N GLN A 211 9.61 -2.11 -6.81
CA GLN A 211 8.42 -2.36 -6.01
C GLN A 211 7.41 -1.22 -6.18
N TYR A 212 6.15 -1.54 -5.93
CA TYR A 212 5.07 -0.58 -5.95
C TYR A 212 4.22 -0.67 -4.69
N SER A 213 3.52 0.42 -4.39
CA SER A 213 2.60 0.54 -3.26
C SER A 213 1.48 1.52 -3.60
N THR A 214 0.30 1.35 -2.99
CA THR A 214 -0.85 2.25 -3.13
C THR A 214 -1.08 3.12 -1.90
N ASP A 215 -0.44 2.78 -0.77
CA ASP A 215 -0.57 3.44 0.53
C ASP A 215 0.75 4.06 1.01
N GLY A 216 1.87 3.74 0.36
CA GLY A 216 3.23 4.11 0.77
C GLY A 216 3.83 3.18 1.84
N GLU A 217 3.05 2.23 2.37
CA GLU A 217 3.42 1.40 3.52
C GLU A 217 3.56 -0.07 3.11
N THR A 218 2.61 -0.60 2.35
CA THR A 218 2.57 -1.98 1.89
C THR A 218 3.18 -2.10 0.50
N TRP A 219 4.31 -2.79 0.38
CA TRP A 219 5.08 -2.87 -0.86
C TRP A 219 4.99 -4.25 -1.51
N ARG A 220 4.92 -4.26 -2.85
CA ARG A 220 4.84 -5.47 -3.68
C ARG A 220 5.91 -5.46 -4.75
N ASP A 221 6.47 -6.63 -5.04
CA ASP A 221 7.42 -6.77 -6.13
C ASP A 221 6.74 -6.57 -7.49
N VAL A 222 7.35 -5.77 -8.35
CA VAL A 222 6.88 -5.61 -9.73
C VAL A 222 7.25 -6.86 -10.52
N THR A 223 6.26 -7.69 -10.85
CA THR A 223 6.47 -8.97 -11.55
C THR A 223 6.79 -8.80 -13.03
N SER A 224 6.18 -7.81 -13.69
CA SER A 224 6.47 -7.46 -15.09
C SER A 224 7.49 -6.33 -15.13
N CYS A 225 8.77 -6.69 -15.00
CA CYS A 225 9.89 -5.75 -15.00
C CYS A 225 11.00 -6.23 -15.95
N THR A 226 11.52 -5.31 -16.78
CA THR A 226 12.79 -5.48 -17.47
C THR A 226 13.81 -4.50 -16.92
N ILE A 227 14.94 -5.00 -16.44
CA ILE A 227 16.08 -4.21 -16.01
C ILE A 227 17.20 -4.36 -17.06
N SER A 228 17.69 -3.23 -17.57
CA SER A 228 18.69 -3.17 -18.63
C SER A 228 19.85 -2.26 -18.26
N ALA A 229 21.05 -2.57 -18.74
CA ALA A 229 22.19 -1.67 -18.61
C ALA A 229 22.00 -0.47 -19.54
N ARG A 230 22.32 0.74 -19.04
CA ARG A 230 22.31 1.99 -19.82
C ARG A 230 23.73 2.53 -19.98
N ASP A 231 24.45 1.96 -20.93
CA ASP A 231 25.82 2.35 -21.26
C ASP A 231 25.91 3.80 -21.75
N ASP A 232 24.85 4.31 -22.38
CA ASP A 232 24.72 5.69 -22.85
C ASP A 232 24.70 6.70 -21.69
N VAL A 233 24.01 6.38 -20.59
CA VAL A 233 23.97 7.20 -19.37
C VAL A 233 25.31 7.15 -18.65
N THR A 234 25.93 5.97 -18.60
CA THR A 234 27.28 5.78 -18.07
C THR A 234 28.30 6.64 -18.83
N ALA A 235 28.22 6.65 -20.16
CA ALA A 235 29.10 7.44 -21.02
C ALA A 235 28.84 8.96 -20.92
N ALA A 236 27.63 9.39 -20.55
CA ALA A 236 27.27 10.79 -20.36
C ALA A 236 27.88 11.42 -19.09
N GLY A 237 28.52 10.62 -18.23
CA GLY A 237 29.27 11.14 -17.06
C GLY A 237 28.37 11.73 -15.97
N MET A 238 27.17 11.18 -15.80
CA MET A 238 26.25 11.54 -14.73
C MET A 238 26.96 11.34 -13.36
N PRO A 239 27.13 12.39 -12.55
CA PRO A 239 28.15 12.42 -11.51
C PRO A 239 27.75 11.67 -10.24
N TYR A 240 28.51 10.64 -9.88
CA TYR A 240 28.90 10.39 -8.48
C TYR A 240 30.14 9.48 -8.40
N GLU A 241 30.92 9.67 -7.34
CA GLU A 241 32.28 9.14 -7.17
C GLU A 241 32.35 7.68 -6.67
N SER A 242 31.84 6.69 -7.39
CA SER A 242 32.26 5.28 -7.16
C SER A 242 31.86 4.25 -8.22
N GLY A 243 31.04 4.61 -9.22
CA GLY A 243 30.57 3.66 -10.23
C GLY A 243 29.15 3.20 -9.94
N HIS A 244 28.19 3.97 -10.43
CA HIS A 244 26.79 3.54 -10.44
C HIS A 244 26.56 2.46 -11.48
N SER A 245 25.68 1.51 -11.18
CA SER A 245 25.04 0.71 -12.23
C SER A 245 23.72 1.39 -12.58
N THR A 246 23.67 2.08 -13.73
CA THR A 246 22.41 2.61 -14.23
C THR A 246 21.54 1.48 -14.74
N ALA A 247 20.36 1.36 -14.16
CA ALA A 247 19.32 0.44 -14.58
C ALA A 247 18.28 1.22 -15.38
N GLY A 248 18.25 1.00 -16.69
CA GLY A 248 17.07 1.31 -17.49
C GLY A 248 15.97 0.33 -17.12
N PHE A 249 14.77 0.84 -16.88
CA PHE A 249 13.64 0.01 -16.50
C PHE A 249 12.45 0.21 -17.44
N ASP A 250 11.74 -0.88 -17.66
CA ASP A 250 10.41 -0.93 -18.25
C ASP A 250 9.55 -1.79 -17.33
N ILE A 251 8.57 -1.18 -16.67
CA ILE A 251 7.69 -1.82 -15.70
C ILE A 251 6.24 -1.69 -16.13
N THR A 252 5.45 -2.70 -15.83
CA THR A 252 3.99 -2.66 -15.96
C THR A 252 3.36 -3.14 -14.66
N ILE A 253 2.49 -2.31 -14.10
CA ILE A 253 1.71 -2.62 -12.90
C ILE A 253 0.28 -2.86 -13.38
N ALA A 254 -0.25 -4.05 -13.11
CA ALA A 254 -1.58 -4.45 -13.54
C ALA A 254 -2.64 -4.05 -12.51
N GLY A 255 -3.88 -3.86 -12.97
CA GLY A 255 -5.03 -3.58 -12.09
C GLY A 255 -5.00 -2.20 -11.43
N THR A 256 -4.57 -1.16 -12.15
CA THR A 256 -4.39 0.19 -11.61
C THR A 256 -5.62 1.10 -11.71
N ALA A 257 -6.71 0.63 -12.33
CA ALA A 257 -7.83 1.49 -12.75
C ALA A 257 -8.49 2.27 -11.61
N ASP A 258 -8.56 1.67 -10.42
CA ASP A 258 -9.23 2.22 -9.24
C ASP A 258 -8.24 2.80 -8.21
N MET A 259 -6.95 2.93 -8.56
CA MET A 259 -5.93 3.50 -7.67
C MET A 259 -6.04 5.02 -7.60
N GLU A 260 -5.90 5.57 -6.40
CA GLU A 260 -5.77 7.02 -6.20
C GLU A 260 -4.33 7.48 -6.36
N THR A 261 -3.39 6.78 -5.71
CA THR A 261 -1.96 7.05 -5.75
C THR A 261 -1.19 5.73 -5.95
N LEU A 262 -0.11 5.79 -6.72
CA LEU A 262 0.79 4.68 -7.00
C LEU A 262 2.24 5.12 -6.77
N TYR A 263 2.85 4.59 -5.71
CA TYR A 263 4.24 4.80 -5.35
C TYR A 263 5.13 3.74 -5.99
N ILE A 264 6.34 4.15 -6.36
CA ILE A 264 7.34 3.28 -6.98
C ILE A 264 8.69 3.52 -6.32
N ARG A 265 9.29 2.41 -5.89
CA ARG A 265 10.64 2.40 -5.35
C ARG A 265 11.49 1.35 -6.04
N ALA A 266 12.80 1.52 -5.95
CA ALA A 266 13.77 0.52 -6.35
C ALA A 266 14.52 0.01 -5.11
N ILE A 267 14.93 -1.25 -5.16
CA ILE A 267 15.79 -1.87 -4.14
C ILE A 267 17.17 -2.08 -4.78
N THR A 268 18.21 -1.58 -4.14
CA THR A 268 19.59 -1.81 -4.58
C THR A 268 20.06 -3.21 -4.20
N LYS A 269 21.12 -3.71 -4.86
CA LYS A 269 21.68 -5.05 -4.58
C LYS A 269 22.27 -5.23 -3.19
N ASP A 270 22.54 -4.13 -2.48
CA ASP A 270 22.93 -4.08 -1.07
C ASP A 270 21.75 -3.77 -0.14
N SER A 271 20.51 -3.96 -0.62
CA SER A 271 19.27 -3.85 0.15
C SER A 271 18.98 -2.46 0.72
N LYS A 272 19.26 -1.41 -0.06
CA LYS A 272 18.84 -0.03 0.25
C LYS A 272 17.65 0.36 -0.62
N VAL A 273 16.84 1.26 -0.09
CA VAL A 273 15.65 1.77 -0.78
C VAL A 273 15.98 3.03 -1.56
N VAL A 274 15.38 3.14 -2.74
CA VAL A 274 15.32 4.35 -3.54
C VAL A 274 13.85 4.68 -3.77
N ASN A 275 13.29 5.57 -2.95
CA ASN A 275 11.96 6.13 -3.18
C ASN A 275 12.08 7.23 -4.24
N PHE A 276 11.68 6.94 -5.49
CA PHE A 276 11.95 7.86 -6.59
C PHE A 276 10.70 8.45 -7.23
N PHE A 277 9.57 7.75 -7.29
CA PHE A 277 8.46 8.22 -8.11
C PHE A 277 7.07 7.88 -7.57
N ALA A 278 6.10 8.75 -7.85
CA ALA A 278 4.68 8.46 -7.71
C ALA A 278 3.80 9.05 -8.82
N LEU A 279 2.66 8.41 -9.03
CA LEU A 279 1.52 8.90 -9.82
C LEU A 279 0.34 9.12 -8.88
N THR A 280 -0.42 10.19 -9.06
CA THR A 280 -1.66 10.40 -8.33
C THR A 280 -2.75 11.01 -9.20
N THR A 281 -4.01 10.68 -8.91
CA THR A 281 -5.18 11.33 -9.52
C THR A 281 -5.40 12.73 -8.98
N GLY A 282 -4.87 13.03 -7.78
CA GLY A 282 -4.93 14.33 -7.13
C GLY A 282 -3.79 15.27 -7.51
N SER A 283 -3.58 16.30 -6.68
CA SER A 283 -2.46 17.24 -6.87
C SER A 283 -1.13 16.56 -6.55
N ALA A 284 -0.10 16.85 -7.34
CA ALA A 284 1.26 16.39 -7.07
C ALA A 284 1.81 16.90 -5.72
N GLU A 285 1.31 18.06 -5.26
CA GLU A 285 1.74 18.70 -4.01
C GLU A 285 1.23 17.97 -2.75
N ASP A 286 0.21 17.12 -2.88
CA ASP A 286 -0.41 16.39 -1.77
C ASP A 286 0.29 15.06 -1.49
N VAL A 287 1.23 14.66 -2.33
CA VAL A 287 1.94 13.37 -2.24
C VAL A 287 3.37 13.60 -1.78
N THR A 288 3.79 12.86 -0.76
CA THR A 288 5.15 12.92 -0.22
C THR A 288 5.87 11.59 -0.40
N ALA A 289 7.20 11.62 -0.34
CA ALA A 289 7.99 10.40 -0.39
C ALA A 289 7.65 9.50 0.81
N PRO A 290 7.43 8.19 0.60
CA PRO A 290 7.23 7.25 1.70
C PRO A 290 8.41 7.25 2.67
N VAL A 291 8.12 7.23 3.96
CA VAL A 291 9.14 7.14 5.02
C VAL A 291 9.55 5.68 5.19
N LEU A 292 10.84 5.42 5.42
CA LEU A 292 11.29 4.07 5.75
C LEU A 292 10.80 3.64 7.13
N ASP A 293 10.48 2.35 7.25
CA ASP A 293 10.24 1.73 8.54
C ASP A 293 11.50 1.90 9.42
N THR A 294 11.34 2.65 10.50
CA THR A 294 12.33 2.63 11.59
C THR A 294 12.11 1.33 12.36
N GLU A 295 13.20 0.62 12.69
CA GLU A 295 13.10 -0.60 13.51
C GLU A 295 12.26 -0.30 14.78
N GLY A 296 11.05 -0.87 14.85
CA GLY A 296 10.24 -0.91 16.06
C GLY A 296 9.24 0.24 16.26
N GLY A 297 8.22 0.34 15.40
CA GLY A 297 6.96 1.00 15.74
C GLY A 297 6.03 0.14 16.60
N ASN A 298 6.54 -0.37 17.74
CA ASN A 298 5.70 -0.87 18.83
C ASN A 298 6.06 -0.10 20.10
N ASP A 299 5.90 1.21 20.04
CA ASP A 299 5.86 2.05 21.24
C ASP A 299 4.47 1.91 21.85
N ASN A 300 4.26 0.77 22.52
CA ASN A 300 3.42 0.72 23.70
C ASN A 300 4.05 1.66 24.73
N ASN A 301 3.73 2.96 24.64
CA ASN A 301 3.84 3.83 25.79
C ASN A 301 2.48 4.50 26.04
N ASP A 302 1.65 3.73 26.73
CA ASP A 302 0.69 4.28 27.68
C ASP A 302 1.44 5.23 28.63
N ASP A 303 1.49 6.51 28.30
CA ASP A 303 1.74 7.57 29.28
C ASP A 303 0.54 8.51 29.32
N ASN A 304 -0.54 7.97 29.87
CA ASN A 304 -1.50 8.76 30.60
C ASN A 304 -0.82 9.27 31.88
N ASN A 305 -0.04 10.33 31.79
CA ASN A 305 0.29 11.13 32.97
C ASN A 305 0.41 12.63 32.65
N ASN A 306 -0.70 13.30 32.92
CA ASN A 306 -0.85 14.72 33.14
C ASN A 306 0.29 15.29 34.01
N ASN A 307 1.11 16.19 33.45
CA ASN A 307 1.61 17.31 34.24
C ASN A 307 1.97 18.53 33.38
N ASN A 308 1.18 19.58 33.56
CA ASN A 308 1.57 20.96 33.32
C ASN A 308 2.97 21.21 33.90
N ASN A 309 3.93 21.65 33.07
CA ASN A 309 4.89 22.64 33.54
C ASN A 309 5.44 23.46 32.37
N ASN A 310 4.94 24.69 32.33
CA ASN A 310 5.51 25.81 31.62
C ASN A 310 6.90 26.09 32.19
N ASN A 311 7.95 26.09 31.38
CA ASN A 311 9.17 26.82 31.70
C ASN A 311 9.97 27.15 30.43
N ASP A 312 9.82 28.39 29.99
CA ASP A 312 10.84 29.10 29.22
C ASP A 312 12.14 29.11 30.03
N ASN A 313 13.28 28.70 29.45
CA ASN A 313 14.49 29.52 29.44
C ASN A 313 15.61 28.92 28.56
N GLU A 314 15.93 29.70 27.52
CA GLU A 314 17.23 29.97 26.90
C GLU A 314 18.45 29.03 27.01
N GLN A 315 19.02 28.84 25.81
CA GLN A 315 20.43 28.74 25.42
C GLN A 315 21.20 27.44 25.68
N ASN A 316 21.64 26.80 24.58
CA ASN A 316 23.05 26.90 24.18
C ASN A 316 23.31 26.50 22.69
N THR A 317 23.85 27.46 21.94
CA THR A 317 24.92 27.40 20.89
C THR A 317 24.91 26.27 19.86
N ASP A 318 24.68 26.58 18.57
CA ASP A 318 25.68 27.07 17.58
C ASP A 318 26.42 25.91 16.89
N THR A 319 26.07 25.65 15.62
CA THR A 319 27.00 25.67 14.48
C THR A 319 26.25 25.38 13.19
N GLY A 320 26.32 26.30 12.21
CA GLY A 320 26.32 25.85 10.81
C GLY A 320 25.50 26.61 9.77
N ASP A 321 24.91 27.77 10.04
CA ASP A 321 24.14 28.51 9.02
C ASP A 321 25.00 29.61 8.36
N ALA A 322 25.80 29.22 7.36
CA ALA A 322 26.52 30.15 6.50
C ALA A 322 26.88 29.54 5.13
N SER A 323 25.90 29.24 4.28
CA SER A 323 26.16 29.12 2.83
C SER A 323 24.93 29.27 1.92
N TYR A 324 23.91 30.03 2.31
CA TYR A 324 22.83 30.44 1.39
C TYR A 324 23.14 31.77 0.68
N LEU A 325 24.27 31.88 -0.04
CA LEU A 325 24.48 33.01 -0.97
C LEU A 325 25.61 32.87 -2.02
N ALA A 326 25.98 31.66 -2.47
CA ALA A 326 27.11 31.50 -3.40
C ALA A 326 26.86 30.72 -4.70
N VAL A 327 25.67 30.21 -4.99
CA VAL A 327 25.47 29.35 -6.19
C VAL A 327 24.69 30.02 -7.34
N VAL A 328 24.09 31.19 -7.14
CA VAL A 328 23.29 31.86 -8.21
C VAL A 328 24.15 32.58 -9.27
N VAL A 329 25.48 32.62 -9.14
CA VAL A 329 26.36 33.34 -10.11
C VAL A 329 27.13 32.43 -11.08
N ALA A 330 27.12 31.10 -10.90
CA ALA A 330 27.92 30.21 -11.77
C ALA A 330 27.19 29.72 -13.04
N MET A 331 25.86 29.72 -13.09
CA MET A 331 25.11 29.21 -14.25
C MET A 331 24.97 30.18 -15.43
N ALA A 332 25.26 31.48 -15.26
CA ALA A 332 25.21 32.45 -16.35
C ALA A 332 26.46 32.45 -17.26
N ALA A 333 27.58 31.86 -16.83
CA ALA A 333 28.84 31.89 -17.60
C ALA A 333 29.02 30.71 -18.57
N VAL A 334 28.28 29.62 -18.38
CA VAL A 334 28.44 28.41 -19.22
C VAL A 334 27.65 28.51 -20.54
N LEU A 335 26.53 29.24 -20.56
CA LEU A 335 25.73 29.40 -21.79
C LEU A 335 26.36 30.32 -22.84
N ALA A 336 27.21 31.28 -22.46
CA ALA A 336 27.86 32.19 -23.40
C ALA A 336 29.04 31.55 -24.18
N THR A 337 29.66 30.51 -23.62
CA THR A 337 30.87 29.89 -24.21
C THR A 337 30.54 28.85 -25.28
N VAL A 338 29.34 28.25 -25.25
CA VAL A 338 28.93 27.22 -26.21
C VAL A 338 28.42 27.81 -27.54
N VAL A 339 27.90 29.04 -27.53
CA VAL A 339 27.34 29.68 -28.75
C VAL A 339 28.43 30.26 -29.68
N LEU A 340 29.63 30.57 -29.18
CA LEU A 340 30.70 31.18 -29.99
C LEU A 340 31.63 30.20 -30.72
N LYS A 341 31.63 28.89 -30.38
CA LYS A 341 32.54 27.92 -31.00
C LYS A 341 32.01 27.22 -32.27
N LYS A 342 30.73 27.41 -32.63
CA LYS A 342 30.10 26.69 -33.77
C LYS A 342 30.11 27.43 -35.10
N LYS A 343 30.78 28.59 -35.24
CA LYS A 343 30.75 29.41 -36.47
C LYS A 343 32.09 29.61 -37.20
N SER A 344 33.14 28.84 -36.91
CA SER A 344 34.40 28.92 -37.68
C SER A 344 34.98 27.55 -37.99
N ALA A 345 34.35 26.85 -38.94
CA ALA A 345 35.00 25.81 -39.74
C ALA A 345 34.16 25.51 -41.00
N ARG A 346 34.33 26.31 -42.06
CA ARG A 346 34.23 25.85 -43.44
C ARG A 346 35.14 26.73 -44.32
N VAL A 347 35.96 26.03 -45.08
CA VAL A 347 36.83 26.49 -46.18
C VAL A 347 36.02 27.28 -47.19
#